data_AF-A0A502E1Q1-F1
#
_entry.id   AF-A0A502E1Q1-F1
#
_cell.length_a   1.000
_cell.length_b   1.000
_cell.length_c   1.000
_cell.angle_alpha   90.00
_cell.angle_beta   90.00
_cell.angle_gamma   90.00
#
_symmetry.space_group_name_H-M   'P 1'
#
loop_
_entity.id
_entity.type
_entity.pdbx_description
1 polymer ?
#
loop_
_entity_poly.entity_id
_entity_poly.type
_entity_poly.pdbx_seq_one_letter_code
_entity_poly.pdbx_strand_id
1 'polypeptide(L)'
;MSHRPIDMRPAQALISALHGVNVTPPKVLTNIVDGFDILGTPVQPTAEDPGNAIVTAAADGKLNLKTLDAMLATAAAESTANTYRQEFRLRAERKFAHRFYTALLDGAADQILDAIRPQFEAAATELREARDAVDLQTTPRRLLEVIATPEEQTAWKRLPELVRRMTRIAAIAAAFGPHADLPVVDDLSGADGLLRLGWVDDRALMCCSGSAVSATETFRQPDPSWQTSPWLRVPLQLHTIAEAQERYREIAESDWLARNRYSEGSGRLTETGFVPDVRTNPHQQLADAEV
;
A
#
# COMPACT_ATOMS: atom_id res chain seq x y z
N MET A 1 -7.09 16.90 3.74
CA MET A 1 -6.02 16.02 4.25
C MET A 1 -6.54 15.25 5.46
N SER A 2 -6.84 13.96 5.30
CA SER A 2 -7.30 13.09 6.38
C SER A 2 -6.19 12.93 7.43
N HIS A 3 -6.51 13.21 8.71
CA HIS A 3 -5.59 13.09 9.85
C HIS A 3 -5.34 11.62 10.23
N ARG A 4 -4.86 10.77 9.31
CA ARG A 4 -4.34 9.46 9.71
C ARG A 4 -3.03 9.66 10.49
N PRO A 5 -2.84 8.97 11.62
CA PRO A 5 -1.56 9.02 12.33
C PRO A 5 -0.46 8.48 11.42
N ILE A 6 0.51 9.33 11.11
CA ILE A 6 1.68 8.96 10.31
C ILE A 6 2.59 8.11 11.20
N ASP A 7 2.71 6.82 10.89
CA ASP A 7 3.58 5.86 11.58
C ASP A 7 4.47 5.09 10.60
N MET A 8 5.51 4.40 11.08
CA MET A 8 6.48 3.70 10.23
C MET A 8 6.05 2.29 9.81
N ARG A 9 4.92 1.76 10.30
CA ARG A 9 4.50 0.38 10.06
C ARG A 9 4.12 0.13 8.59
N PRO A 10 3.36 0.99 7.90
CA PRO A 10 3.10 0.85 6.47
C PRO A 10 4.39 0.85 5.64
N ALA A 11 5.37 1.69 6.00
CA ALA A 11 6.66 1.76 5.32
C ALA A 11 7.43 0.43 5.45
N GLN A 12 7.53 -0.12 6.66
CA GLN A 12 8.15 -1.42 6.91
C GLN A 12 7.40 -2.57 6.20
N ALA A 13 6.06 -2.52 6.20
CA ALA A 13 5.22 -3.51 5.53
C ALA A 13 5.43 -3.50 4.01
N LEU A 14 5.54 -2.31 3.39
CA LEU A 14 5.81 -2.17 1.97
C LEU A 14 7.18 -2.76 1.58
N ILE A 15 8.24 -2.44 2.35
CA ILE A 15 9.57 -3.00 2.11
C ILE A 15 9.57 -4.52 2.27
N SER A 16 8.89 -5.03 3.29
CA SER A 16 8.74 -6.49 3.50
C SER A 16 7.98 -7.15 2.36
N ALA A 17 6.92 -6.52 1.83
CA ALA A 17 6.15 -7.03 0.71
C ALA A 17 6.99 -7.11 -0.57
N LEU A 18 7.83 -6.10 -0.84
CA LEU A 18 8.76 -6.08 -1.97
C LEU A 18 9.77 -7.23 -1.90
N HIS A 19 10.38 -7.45 -0.74
CA HIS A 19 11.24 -8.62 -0.53
C HIS A 19 10.49 -9.94 -0.72
N GLY A 20 9.24 -10.01 -0.26
CA GLY A 20 8.39 -11.20 -0.43
C GLY A 20 8.14 -11.57 -1.89
N VAL A 21 8.14 -10.59 -2.80
CA VAL A 21 8.04 -10.82 -4.26
C VAL A 21 9.39 -10.78 -4.97
N ASN A 22 10.50 -10.89 -4.23
CA ASN A 22 11.87 -10.86 -4.76
C ASN A 22 12.19 -9.59 -5.57
N VAL A 23 11.60 -8.45 -5.22
CA VAL A 23 11.92 -7.14 -5.82
C VAL A 23 12.82 -6.37 -4.87
N THR A 24 13.87 -5.77 -5.41
CA THR A 24 14.77 -4.90 -4.64
C THR A 24 14.13 -3.51 -4.48
N PRO A 25 13.84 -3.07 -3.25
CA PRO A 25 13.27 -1.74 -3.02
C PRO A 25 14.28 -0.61 -3.34
N PRO A 26 13.80 0.59 -3.69
CA PRO A 26 14.66 1.77 -3.85
C PRO A 26 15.54 2.03 -2.63
N LYS A 27 16.82 2.34 -2.87
CA LYS A 27 17.83 2.57 -1.80
C LYS A 27 17.44 3.67 -0.83
N VAL A 28 16.77 4.71 -1.31
CA VAL A 28 16.33 5.82 -0.46
C VAL A 28 15.32 5.34 0.59
N LEU A 29 14.37 4.48 0.20
CA LEU A 29 13.33 3.98 1.09
C LEU A 29 13.89 3.00 2.12
N THR A 30 14.78 2.10 1.69
CA THR A 30 15.48 1.19 2.61
C THR A 30 16.33 1.94 3.62
N ASN A 31 17.14 2.91 3.19
CA ASN A 31 17.95 3.73 4.11
C ASN A 31 17.11 4.46 5.18
N ILE A 32 15.90 4.90 4.83
CA ILE A 32 15.00 5.57 5.77
C ILE A 32 14.46 4.56 6.81
N VAL A 33 14.01 3.40 6.35
CA VAL A 33 13.50 2.34 7.25
C VAL A 33 14.62 1.79 8.13
N ASP A 34 15.77 1.46 7.55
CA ASP A 34 16.95 0.98 8.27
C ASP A 34 17.42 2.01 9.30
N GLY A 35 17.43 3.30 8.94
CA GLY A 35 17.76 4.39 9.86
C GLY A 35 16.82 4.45 11.08
N PHE A 36 15.52 4.21 10.87
CA PHE A 36 14.55 4.13 11.95
C PHE A 36 14.72 2.86 12.80
N ASP A 37 15.00 1.72 12.17
CA ASP A 37 15.19 0.43 12.85
C ASP A 37 16.49 0.40 13.67
N ILE A 38 17.54 1.09 13.18
CA ILE A 38 18.76 1.34 13.95
C ILE A 38 18.42 2.08 15.24
N LEU A 39 17.49 3.05 15.25
CA LEU A 39 17.09 3.72 16.50
C LEU A 39 16.39 2.76 17.48
N GLY A 40 15.70 1.74 16.96
CA GLY A 40 15.05 0.71 17.77
C GLY A 40 15.98 -0.37 18.31
N THR A 41 17.15 -0.54 17.68
CA THR A 41 18.12 -1.56 18.07
C THR A 41 18.70 -1.24 19.45
N PRO A 42 18.48 -2.08 20.47
CA PRO A 42 19.09 -1.88 21.76
C PRO A 42 20.61 -1.90 21.60
N VAL A 43 21.30 -0.93 22.21
CA VAL A 43 22.75 -1.03 22.32
C VAL A 43 23.00 -2.26 23.18
N GLN A 44 23.59 -3.30 22.59
CA GLN A 44 24.09 -4.43 23.38
C GLN A 44 24.98 -3.85 24.48
N PRO A 45 24.71 -4.15 25.76
CA PRO A 45 25.59 -3.72 26.83
C PRO A 45 26.99 -4.19 26.47
N THR A 46 27.94 -3.26 26.46
CA THR A 46 29.33 -3.56 26.10
C THR A 46 30.00 -4.48 27.12
N ALA A 47 29.37 -4.67 28.27
CA ALA A 47 29.80 -5.56 29.34
C ALA A 47 28.85 -6.75 29.53
N GLU A 48 29.43 -7.86 29.95
CA GLU A 48 28.79 -8.92 30.74
C GLU A 48 27.79 -8.29 31.73
N ASP A 49 26.63 -8.92 31.96
CA ASP A 49 25.58 -8.43 32.87
C ASP A 49 26.22 -7.69 34.06
N PRO A 50 25.96 -6.38 34.27
CA PRO A 50 26.66 -5.59 35.28
C PRO A 50 26.62 -6.26 36.66
N GLY A 51 25.57 -7.02 36.96
CA GLY A 51 25.49 -7.86 38.16
C GLY A 51 26.56 -8.97 38.19
N ASN A 52 26.70 -9.73 37.11
CA ASN A 52 27.72 -10.76 36.98
C ASN A 52 29.15 -10.18 36.99
N ALA A 53 29.35 -9.02 36.39
CA ALA A 53 30.65 -8.34 36.42
C ALA A 53 31.01 -7.92 37.87
N ILE A 54 30.05 -7.37 38.63
CA ILE A 54 30.25 -6.99 40.04
C ILE A 54 30.51 -8.24 40.91
N VAL A 55 29.73 -9.31 40.71
CA VAL A 55 29.88 -10.59 41.42
C VAL A 55 31.25 -11.23 41.12
N THR A 56 31.70 -11.19 39.86
CA THR A 56 33.01 -11.69 39.45
C THR A 56 34.13 -10.85 40.06
N ALA A 57 34.03 -9.52 40.04
CA ALA A 57 35.00 -8.64 40.69
C ALA A 57 35.05 -8.85 42.21
N ALA A 58 33.92 -9.17 42.84
CA ALA A 58 33.84 -9.53 44.26
C ALA A 58 34.51 -10.88 44.54
N ALA A 59 34.23 -11.89 43.72
CA ALA A 59 34.84 -13.22 43.82
C ALA A 59 36.37 -13.19 43.64
N ASP A 60 36.84 -12.31 42.76
CA ASP A 60 38.26 -12.06 42.51
C ASP A 60 38.97 -11.23 43.60
N GLY A 61 38.24 -10.74 44.61
CA GLY A 61 38.78 -9.84 45.64
C GLY A 61 39.20 -8.46 45.12
N LYS A 62 38.78 -8.09 43.91
CA LYS A 62 39.11 -6.82 43.23
C LYS A 62 38.05 -5.74 43.45
N LEU A 63 36.91 -6.09 44.06
CA LEU A 63 35.84 -5.15 44.34
C LEU A 63 36.20 -4.24 45.52
N ASN A 64 36.38 -2.96 45.22
CA ASN A 64 36.38 -1.87 46.19
C ASN A 64 35.33 -0.83 45.81
N LEU A 65 35.10 0.16 46.69
CA LEU A 65 34.07 1.19 46.51
C LEU A 65 34.27 1.97 45.21
N LYS A 66 35.52 2.32 44.88
CA LYS A 66 35.87 3.05 43.65
C LYS A 66 35.57 2.24 42.38
N THR A 67 35.87 0.94 42.37
CA THR A 67 35.56 0.06 41.23
C THR A 67 34.07 -0.18 41.10
N LEU A 68 33.35 -0.32 42.23
CA LEU A 68 31.89 -0.47 42.23
C LEU A 68 31.22 0.77 41.65
N ASP A 69 31.59 1.96 42.13
CA ASP A 69 31.03 3.23 41.63
C ASP A 69 31.29 3.42 40.14
N ALA A 70 32.48 3.04 39.64
CA ALA A 70 32.80 3.11 38.23
C ALA A 70 31.96 2.14 37.36
N MET A 71 31.75 0.91 37.84
CA MET A 71 30.91 -0.08 37.16
C MET A 71 29.44 0.35 37.12
N LEU A 72 28.91 0.84 38.24
CA LEU A 72 27.56 1.38 38.33
C LEU A 72 27.36 2.62 37.47
N ALA A 73 28.33 3.53 37.43
CA ALA A 73 28.27 4.73 36.58
C ALA A 73 28.23 4.37 35.09
N THR A 74 29.00 3.36 34.68
CA THR A 74 29.01 2.87 33.29
C THR A 74 27.66 2.25 32.92
N ALA A 75 27.15 1.34 33.77
CA ALA A 75 25.84 0.71 33.56
C ALA A 75 24.69 1.74 33.55
N ALA A 76 24.73 2.74 34.44
CA ALA A 76 23.77 3.82 34.47
C ALA A 76 23.80 4.67 33.18
N ALA A 77 25.00 5.01 32.69
CA ALA A 77 25.16 5.76 31.45
C ALA A 77 24.61 4.98 30.23
N GLU A 78 24.90 3.68 30.14
CA GLU A 78 24.35 2.81 29.10
C GLU A 78 22.81 2.72 29.17
N SER A 79 22.25 2.56 30.38
CA SER A 79 20.81 2.55 30.60
C SER A 79 20.16 3.87 30.17
N THR A 80 20.73 5.01 30.60
CA THR A 80 20.22 6.34 30.23
C THR A 80 20.28 6.56 28.72
N ALA A 81 21.38 6.15 28.06
CA ALA A 81 21.51 6.25 26.61
C ALA A 81 20.45 5.41 25.88
N ASN A 82 20.20 4.18 26.34
CA ASN A 82 19.16 3.31 25.79
C ASN A 82 17.74 3.91 25.98
N THR A 83 17.43 4.41 27.17
CA THR A 83 16.14 5.10 27.43
C THR A 83 15.97 6.30 26.52
N TYR A 84 16.97 7.18 26.44
CA TYR A 84 16.94 8.36 25.58
C TYR A 84 16.73 7.97 24.11
N ARG A 85 17.38 6.91 23.63
CA ARG A 85 17.24 6.43 22.25
C ARG A 85 15.81 5.97 21.95
N GLN A 86 15.17 5.24 22.86
CA GLN A 86 13.77 4.80 22.68
C GLN A 86 12.80 5.98 22.71
N GLU A 87 12.98 6.93 23.64
CA GLU A 87 12.17 8.16 23.66
C GLU A 87 12.39 9.04 22.43
N PHE A 88 13.62 9.11 21.93
CA PHE A 88 13.93 9.81 20.70
C PHE A 88 13.28 9.13 19.49
N ARG A 89 13.32 7.79 19.42
CA ARG A 89 12.66 7.02 18.35
C ARG A 89 11.17 7.34 18.25
N LEU A 90 10.44 7.33 19.36
CA LEU A 90 9.01 7.67 19.39
C LEU A 90 8.73 9.08 18.87
N ARG A 91 9.60 10.05 19.20
CA ARG A 91 9.48 11.44 18.70
C ARG A 91 9.91 11.59 17.24
N ALA A 92 10.85 10.77 16.79
CA ALA A 92 11.41 10.81 15.45
C ALA A 92 10.54 10.06 14.41
N GLU A 93 9.70 9.11 14.84
CA GLU A 93 8.88 8.27 13.97
C GLU A 93 8.14 9.08 12.89
N ARG A 94 7.43 10.14 13.28
CA ARG A 94 6.72 11.01 12.34
C ARG A 94 7.64 11.66 11.30
N LYS A 95 8.88 11.99 11.66
CA LYS A 95 9.86 12.59 10.73
C LYS A 95 10.36 11.56 9.72
N PHE A 96 10.64 10.34 10.18
CA PHE A 96 11.02 9.24 9.29
C PHE A 96 9.90 8.89 8.33
N ALA A 97 8.68 8.75 8.84
CA ALA A 97 7.52 8.40 8.04
C ALA A 97 7.14 9.52 7.06
N HIS A 98 7.24 10.80 7.47
CA HIS A 98 7.09 11.92 6.54
C HIS A 98 8.15 11.89 5.44
N ARG A 99 9.43 11.69 5.78
CA ARG A 99 10.50 11.61 4.79
C ARG A 99 10.34 10.42 3.84
N PHE A 100 9.88 9.28 4.34
CA PHE A 100 9.53 8.11 3.54
C PHE A 100 8.44 8.43 2.52
N TYR A 101 7.37 9.07 2.99
CA TYR A 101 6.26 9.49 2.15
C TYR A 101 6.67 10.52 1.09
N THR A 102 7.47 11.53 1.46
CA THR A 102 8.02 12.48 0.49
C THR A 102 8.86 11.77 -0.58
N ALA A 103 9.68 10.78 -0.19
CA ALA A 103 10.45 10.02 -1.17
C ALA A 103 9.56 9.22 -2.13
N LEU A 104 8.40 8.73 -1.70
CA LEU A 104 7.42 8.10 -2.58
C LEU A 104 6.87 9.10 -3.62
N LEU A 105 6.48 10.29 -3.15
CA LEU A 105 6.00 11.39 -4.01
C LEU A 105 7.09 11.88 -4.99
N ASP A 106 8.35 11.88 -4.57
CA ASP A 106 9.51 12.25 -5.39
C ASP A 106 9.88 11.18 -6.45
N GLY A 107 9.00 10.21 -6.71
CA GLY A 107 9.14 9.20 -7.77
C GLY A 107 9.63 7.82 -7.32
N ALA A 108 9.85 7.57 -6.03
CA ALA A 108 10.19 6.22 -5.57
C ALA A 108 9.01 5.24 -5.70
N ALA A 109 7.76 5.74 -5.74
CA ALA A 109 6.59 4.92 -6.00
C ALA A 109 6.61 4.34 -7.43
N ASP A 110 6.87 5.16 -8.45
CA ASP A 110 6.99 4.68 -9.83
C ASP A 110 8.18 3.71 -10.00
N GLN A 111 9.31 3.97 -9.34
CA GLN A 111 10.43 3.01 -9.34
C GLN A 111 10.02 1.63 -8.79
N ILE A 112 9.16 1.59 -7.76
CA ILE A 112 8.60 0.34 -7.24
C ILE A 112 7.68 -0.30 -8.27
N LEU A 113 6.76 0.47 -8.86
CA LEU A 113 5.81 -0.02 -9.86
C LEU A 113 6.53 -0.61 -11.07
N ASP A 114 7.56 0.06 -11.57
CA ASP A 114 8.37 -0.43 -12.68
C ASP A 114 9.18 -1.68 -12.33
N ALA A 115 9.64 -1.80 -11.08
CA ALA A 115 10.35 -2.98 -10.63
C ALA A 115 9.44 -4.22 -10.49
N ILE A 116 8.17 -4.05 -10.08
CA ILE A 116 7.20 -5.15 -9.99
C ILE A 116 6.53 -5.47 -11.34
N ARG A 117 6.54 -4.53 -12.30
CA ARG A 117 5.85 -4.63 -13.59
C ARG A 117 6.12 -5.93 -14.36
N PRO A 118 7.38 -6.38 -14.56
CA PRO A 118 7.64 -7.63 -15.28
C PRO A 118 7.01 -8.85 -14.61
N GLN A 119 6.99 -8.88 -13.28
CA GLN A 119 6.38 -9.99 -12.54
C GLN A 119 4.85 -9.94 -12.61
N PHE A 120 4.27 -8.74 -12.57
CA PHE A 120 2.84 -8.54 -12.73
C PHE A 120 2.38 -9.00 -14.12
N GLU A 121 3.07 -8.57 -15.19
CA GLU A 121 2.73 -8.92 -16.57
C GLU A 121 2.87 -10.42 -16.85
N ALA A 122 3.92 -11.05 -16.31
CA ALA A 122 4.09 -12.49 -16.38
C ALA A 122 2.95 -13.22 -15.65
N ALA A 123 2.64 -12.83 -14.41
CA ALA A 123 1.55 -13.44 -13.64
C ALA A 123 0.17 -13.22 -14.30
N ALA A 124 -0.06 -12.05 -14.89
CA ALA A 124 -1.29 -11.73 -15.61
C ALA A 124 -1.45 -12.59 -16.86
N THR A 125 -0.35 -12.82 -17.58
CA THR A 125 -0.34 -13.69 -18.77
C THR A 125 -0.59 -15.15 -18.39
N GLU A 126 0.14 -15.68 -17.41
CA GLU A 126 -0.06 -17.05 -16.91
C GLU A 126 -1.49 -17.26 -16.40
N LEU A 127 -2.05 -16.28 -15.68
CA LEU A 127 -3.42 -16.36 -15.16
C LEU A 127 -4.45 -16.36 -16.30
N ARG A 128 -4.25 -15.52 -17.32
CA ARG A 128 -5.13 -15.46 -18.50
C ARG A 128 -5.10 -16.78 -19.27
N GLU A 129 -3.92 -17.31 -19.56
CA GLU A 129 -3.75 -18.59 -20.24
C GLU A 129 -4.40 -19.74 -19.45
N ALA A 130 -4.16 -19.82 -18.14
CA ALA A 130 -4.75 -20.85 -17.30
C ALA A 130 -6.28 -20.71 -17.19
N ARG A 131 -6.81 -19.49 -17.20
CA ARG A 131 -8.24 -19.19 -17.20
C ARG A 131 -8.88 -19.60 -18.53
N ASP A 132 -8.27 -19.23 -19.66
CA ASP A 132 -8.81 -19.51 -20.99
C ASP A 132 -8.79 -21.01 -21.31
N ALA A 133 -7.87 -21.74 -20.69
CA ALA A 133 -7.79 -23.19 -20.79
C ALA A 133 -8.90 -23.93 -20.01
N VAL A 134 -9.62 -23.30 -19.07
CA VAL A 134 -10.58 -24.02 -18.21
C VAL A 134 -11.96 -23.37 -18.17
N ASP A 135 -13.01 -24.17 -18.31
CA ASP A 135 -14.36 -23.72 -18.00
C ASP A 135 -14.56 -23.54 -16.48
N LEU A 136 -14.56 -22.28 -16.04
CA LEU A 136 -14.76 -21.90 -14.63
C LEU A 136 -16.16 -22.22 -14.09
N GLN A 137 -17.14 -22.53 -14.96
CA GLN A 137 -18.48 -22.96 -14.54
C GLN A 137 -18.57 -24.46 -14.24
N THR A 138 -17.54 -25.23 -14.61
CA THR A 138 -17.50 -26.66 -14.36
C THR A 138 -17.17 -26.95 -12.89
N THR A 139 -17.93 -27.85 -12.27
CA THR A 139 -17.69 -28.26 -10.87
C THR A 139 -16.37 -29.04 -10.76
N PRO A 140 -15.61 -28.89 -9.65
CA PRO A 140 -14.33 -29.59 -9.45
C PRO A 140 -14.43 -31.11 -9.68
N ARG A 141 -15.58 -31.68 -9.29
CA ARG A 141 -15.90 -33.09 -9.46
C ARG A 141 -15.99 -33.50 -10.94
N ARG A 142 -16.61 -32.69 -11.81
CA ARG A 142 -16.71 -32.99 -13.25
C ARG A 142 -15.37 -32.84 -13.97
N LEU A 143 -14.55 -31.87 -13.56
CA LEU A 143 -13.19 -31.67 -14.08
C LEU A 143 -12.27 -32.85 -13.77
N LEU A 144 -12.38 -33.45 -12.57
CA LEU A 144 -11.51 -34.55 -12.17
C LEU A 144 -12.02 -35.94 -12.58
N GLU A 145 -13.34 -36.11 -12.77
CA GLU A 145 -13.94 -37.44 -12.96
C GLU A 145 -14.34 -37.77 -14.41
N VAL A 146 -14.60 -36.79 -15.31
CA VAL A 146 -15.41 -37.09 -16.51
C VAL A 146 -14.85 -36.58 -17.85
N ILE A 147 -14.27 -35.37 -17.97
CA ILE A 147 -14.08 -34.73 -19.31
C ILE A 147 -12.74 -34.01 -19.51
N ALA A 148 -11.97 -33.70 -18.47
CA ALA A 148 -10.84 -32.79 -18.63
C ALA A 148 -9.57 -33.45 -19.18
N THR A 149 -8.99 -32.83 -20.22
CA THR A 149 -7.65 -33.11 -20.72
C THR A 149 -6.58 -32.92 -19.63
N PRO A 150 -5.41 -33.57 -19.73
CA PRO A 150 -4.31 -33.36 -18.77
C PRO A 150 -3.87 -31.90 -18.63
N GLU A 151 -3.99 -31.13 -19.71
CA GLU A 151 -3.67 -29.70 -19.77
C GLU A 151 -4.67 -28.88 -18.94
N GLU A 152 -5.98 -29.11 -19.12
CA GLU A 152 -7.05 -28.48 -18.33
C GLU A 152 -6.91 -28.77 -16.83
N GLN A 153 -6.62 -30.02 -16.47
CA GLN A 153 -6.41 -30.40 -15.06
C GLN A 153 -5.19 -29.69 -14.45
N THR A 154 -4.13 -29.51 -15.24
CA THR A 154 -2.91 -28.82 -14.80
C THR A 154 -3.16 -27.33 -14.62
N ALA A 155 -3.82 -26.68 -15.59
CA ALA A 155 -4.22 -25.29 -15.51
C ALA A 155 -5.11 -25.03 -14.28
N TRP A 156 -6.15 -25.85 -14.09
CA TRP A 156 -7.06 -25.76 -12.94
C TRP A 156 -6.34 -25.85 -11.58
N LYS A 157 -5.40 -26.80 -11.44
CA LYS A 157 -4.61 -26.96 -10.21
C LYS A 157 -3.68 -25.76 -9.93
N ARG A 158 -3.26 -25.04 -10.97
CA ARG A 158 -2.38 -23.86 -10.84
C ARG A 158 -3.12 -22.57 -10.53
N LEU A 159 -4.39 -22.43 -10.93
CA LEU A 159 -5.19 -21.21 -10.74
C LEU A 159 -5.17 -20.66 -9.30
N PRO A 160 -5.33 -21.45 -8.22
CA PRO A 160 -5.28 -20.94 -6.86
C PRO A 160 -3.96 -20.22 -6.54
N GLU A 161 -2.84 -20.77 -7.00
CA GLU A 161 -1.52 -20.18 -6.75
C GLU A 161 -1.30 -18.92 -7.60
N LEU A 162 -1.75 -18.93 -8.86
CA LEU A 162 -1.68 -17.75 -9.73
C LEU A 162 -2.50 -16.59 -9.17
N VAL A 163 -3.70 -16.86 -8.66
CA VAL A 163 -4.55 -15.86 -7.98
C VAL A 163 -3.86 -15.31 -6.73
N ARG A 164 -3.24 -16.16 -5.90
CA ARG A 164 -2.48 -15.72 -4.72
C ARG A 164 -1.28 -14.85 -5.11
N ARG A 165 -0.52 -15.27 -6.10
CA ARG A 165 0.64 -14.51 -6.62
C ARG A 165 0.20 -13.14 -7.14
N MET A 166 -0.85 -13.09 -7.96
CA MET A 166 -1.43 -11.85 -8.46
C MET A 166 -1.87 -10.93 -7.31
N THR A 167 -2.61 -11.47 -6.34
CA THR A 167 -3.08 -10.71 -5.17
C THR A 167 -1.92 -10.10 -4.37
N ARG A 168 -0.83 -10.84 -4.18
CA ARG A 168 0.36 -10.36 -3.47
C ARG A 168 1.06 -9.22 -4.20
N ILE A 169 1.22 -9.33 -5.52
CA ILE A 169 1.86 -8.27 -6.33
C ILE A 169 0.95 -7.03 -6.37
N ALA A 170 -0.35 -7.23 -6.62
CA ALA A 170 -1.32 -6.14 -6.68
C ALA A 170 -1.49 -5.39 -5.36
N ALA A 171 -1.31 -6.06 -4.21
CA ALA A 171 -1.34 -5.40 -2.90
C ALA A 171 -0.23 -4.34 -2.74
N ILE A 172 0.92 -4.53 -3.41
CA ILE A 172 2.01 -3.55 -3.42
C ILE A 172 1.58 -2.31 -4.20
N ALA A 173 1.01 -2.49 -5.39
CA ALA A 173 0.53 -1.38 -6.21
C ALA A 173 -0.64 -0.64 -5.54
N ALA A 174 -1.59 -1.38 -4.96
CA ALA A 174 -2.73 -0.83 -4.24
C ALA A 174 -2.33 -0.02 -3.00
N ALA A 175 -1.14 -0.24 -2.44
CA ALA A 175 -0.64 0.55 -1.31
C ALA A 175 -0.48 2.05 -1.66
N PHE A 176 -0.44 2.40 -2.94
CA PHE A 176 -0.32 3.77 -3.44
C PHE A 176 -1.66 4.41 -3.85
N GLY A 177 -2.76 3.66 -3.80
CA GLY A 177 -4.09 4.16 -4.16
C GLY A 177 -4.63 5.22 -3.18
N PRO A 178 -5.68 5.96 -3.56
CA PRO A 178 -6.20 7.09 -2.79
C PRO A 178 -6.74 6.71 -1.41
N HIS A 179 -7.08 5.43 -1.18
CA HIS A 179 -7.65 4.98 0.09
C HIS A 179 -6.67 4.18 0.96
N ALA A 180 -5.46 3.97 0.46
CA ALA A 180 -4.41 3.16 1.07
C ALA A 180 -3.73 3.84 2.27
N ASP A 181 -2.78 3.12 2.88
CA ASP A 181 -1.99 3.64 4.01
C ASP A 181 -0.80 4.50 3.56
N LEU A 182 -0.36 4.37 2.31
CA LEU A 182 0.70 5.18 1.69
C LEU A 182 0.17 5.84 0.41
N PRO A 183 -0.90 6.64 0.48
CA PRO A 183 -1.60 7.13 -0.71
C PRO A 183 -0.71 8.08 -1.50
N VAL A 184 -0.30 7.71 -2.71
CA VAL A 184 0.45 8.60 -3.63
C VAL A 184 -0.50 9.21 -4.65
N VAL A 185 -1.56 8.49 -4.98
CA VAL A 185 -2.71 9.03 -5.72
C VAL A 185 -3.55 9.89 -4.78
N ASP A 186 -3.83 11.13 -5.17
CA ASP A 186 -4.57 12.06 -4.34
C ASP A 186 -6.05 11.67 -4.19
N ASP A 187 -6.57 11.78 -2.97
CA ASP A 187 -7.98 11.54 -2.70
C ASP A 187 -8.85 12.77 -3.05
N LEU A 188 -9.48 12.70 -4.23
CA LEU A 188 -10.40 13.70 -4.76
C LEU A 188 -11.76 13.76 -4.03
N SER A 189 -12.08 12.81 -3.14
CA SER A 189 -13.36 12.80 -2.42
C SER A 189 -13.53 13.97 -1.44
N GLY A 190 -12.44 14.57 -0.99
CA GLY A 190 -12.45 15.70 -0.04
C GLY A 190 -12.56 17.09 -0.68
N ALA A 191 -12.38 17.21 -2.00
CA ALA A 191 -12.32 18.51 -2.69
C ALA A 191 -13.71 19.17 -2.82
N ASP A 192 -14.75 18.37 -2.97
CA ASP A 192 -16.15 18.80 -3.02
C ASP A 192 -16.91 17.83 -2.10
N GLY A 193 -17.40 18.28 -0.93
CA GLY A 193 -17.99 17.43 0.11
C GLY A 193 -19.21 16.60 -0.32
N LEU A 194 -19.60 16.71 -1.59
CA LEU A 194 -20.62 15.93 -2.28
C LEU A 194 -20.08 14.68 -2.96
N LEU A 195 -18.80 14.63 -3.34
CA LEU A 195 -18.18 13.46 -3.94
C LEU A 195 -17.83 12.44 -2.87
N ARG A 196 -18.27 11.21 -3.09
CA ARG A 196 -17.94 10.08 -2.21
C ARG A 196 -17.34 9.01 -3.08
N LEU A 197 -16.04 9.11 -3.32
CA LEU A 197 -15.29 8.15 -4.14
C LEU A 197 -14.66 7.02 -3.32
N GLY A 198 -14.89 6.98 -1.99
CA GLY A 198 -14.43 5.88 -1.11
C GLY A 198 -15.02 4.50 -1.42
N TRP A 199 -15.80 4.35 -2.49
CA TRP A 199 -16.21 3.07 -3.04
C TRP A 199 -15.24 2.52 -4.10
N VAL A 200 -14.30 3.33 -4.60
CA VAL A 200 -13.26 2.91 -5.56
C VAL A 200 -12.31 1.93 -4.89
N ASP A 201 -12.01 0.81 -5.56
CA ASP A 201 -11.07 -0.19 -5.04
C ASP A 201 -9.66 0.12 -5.58
N ASP A 202 -8.69 0.33 -4.69
CA ASP A 202 -7.32 0.68 -5.07
C ASP A 202 -6.68 -0.37 -5.99
N ARG A 203 -7.05 -1.66 -5.87
CA ARG A 203 -6.56 -2.71 -6.76
C ARG A 203 -7.16 -2.57 -8.15
N ALA A 204 -8.45 -2.25 -8.24
CA ALA A 204 -9.11 -2.01 -9.51
C ALA A 204 -8.52 -0.80 -10.23
N LEU A 205 -8.25 0.27 -9.48
CA LEU A 205 -7.64 1.50 -10.01
C LEU A 205 -6.22 1.24 -10.54
N MET A 206 -5.39 0.57 -9.75
CA MET A 206 -3.96 0.39 -10.03
C MET A 206 -3.64 -0.78 -10.98
N CYS A 207 -4.48 -1.83 -11.00
CA CYS A 207 -4.11 -3.13 -11.61
C CYS A 207 -5.07 -3.62 -12.71
N CYS A 208 -6.08 -2.83 -13.10
CA CYS A 208 -7.04 -3.24 -14.12
C CYS A 208 -7.11 -2.24 -15.26
N SER A 209 -7.17 -2.74 -16.50
CA SER A 209 -7.46 -1.92 -17.67
C SER A 209 -8.98 -1.77 -17.89
N GLY A 210 -9.36 -0.89 -18.83
CA GLY A 210 -10.77 -0.60 -19.11
C GLY A 210 -11.43 0.24 -18.00
N SER A 211 -12.74 0.04 -17.81
CA SER A 211 -13.54 0.82 -16.85
C SER A 211 -13.17 0.50 -15.40
N ALA A 212 -12.54 1.45 -14.72
CA ALA A 212 -12.21 1.35 -13.30
C ALA A 212 -13.47 1.20 -12.41
N VAL A 213 -14.61 1.74 -12.84
CA VAL A 213 -15.92 1.58 -12.17
C VAL A 213 -16.35 0.11 -12.17
N SER A 214 -16.41 -0.51 -13.35
CA SER A 214 -16.82 -1.92 -13.47
C SER A 214 -15.84 -2.87 -12.79
N ALA A 215 -14.53 -2.59 -12.89
CA ALA A 215 -13.52 -3.35 -12.17
C ALA A 215 -13.74 -3.23 -10.65
N THR A 216 -13.92 -2.03 -10.13
CA THR A 216 -14.20 -1.80 -8.69
C THR A 216 -15.42 -2.59 -8.21
N GLU A 217 -16.52 -2.56 -8.95
CA GLU A 217 -17.71 -3.35 -8.62
C GLU A 217 -17.40 -4.84 -8.49
N THR A 218 -16.54 -5.36 -9.39
CA THR A 218 -16.11 -6.75 -9.38
C THR A 218 -15.28 -7.08 -8.13
N PHE A 219 -14.37 -6.18 -7.72
CA PHE A 219 -13.51 -6.36 -6.53
C PHE A 219 -14.25 -6.23 -5.19
N ARG A 220 -15.39 -5.52 -5.18
CA ARG A 220 -16.22 -5.35 -3.98
C ARG A 220 -17.14 -6.53 -3.69
N GLN A 221 -17.37 -7.40 -4.67
CA GLN A 221 -18.19 -8.59 -4.46
C GLN A 221 -17.49 -9.55 -3.46
N PRO A 222 -18.25 -10.18 -2.54
CA PRO A 222 -17.68 -11.18 -1.64
C PRO A 222 -17.02 -12.31 -2.42
N ASP A 223 -15.82 -12.68 -2.01
CA ASP A 223 -15.00 -13.69 -2.70
C ASP A 223 -14.74 -14.89 -1.77
N PRO A 224 -15.66 -15.87 -1.68
CA PRO A 224 -15.50 -17.01 -0.78
C PRO A 224 -14.45 -18.03 -1.27
N SER A 225 -13.97 -17.92 -2.51
CA SER A 225 -13.08 -18.92 -3.11
C SER A 225 -12.23 -18.34 -4.25
N TRP A 226 -11.10 -18.97 -4.58
CA TRP A 226 -10.30 -18.52 -5.73
C TRP A 226 -11.07 -18.55 -7.07
N GLN A 227 -12.14 -19.34 -7.19
CA GLN A 227 -12.96 -19.46 -8.41
C GLN A 227 -13.81 -18.22 -8.67
N THR A 228 -14.21 -17.53 -7.61
CA THR A 228 -14.99 -16.29 -7.65
C THR A 228 -14.11 -15.05 -7.72
N SER A 229 -12.79 -15.25 -7.82
CA SER A 229 -11.82 -14.17 -7.71
C SER A 229 -12.01 -13.10 -8.79
N PRO A 230 -11.96 -11.81 -8.42
CA PRO A 230 -12.06 -10.71 -9.38
C PRO A 230 -10.94 -10.77 -10.43
N TRP A 231 -9.77 -11.29 -10.06
CA TRP A 231 -8.62 -11.45 -10.96
C TRP A 231 -8.89 -12.35 -12.18
N LEU A 232 -9.90 -13.22 -12.11
CA LEU A 232 -10.31 -14.07 -13.23
C LEU A 232 -11.33 -13.38 -14.16
N ARG A 233 -11.86 -12.23 -13.76
CA ARG A 233 -13.02 -11.56 -14.40
C ARG A 233 -12.70 -10.18 -14.96
N VAL A 234 -11.60 -9.58 -14.53
CA VAL A 234 -11.15 -8.25 -14.94
C VAL A 234 -9.94 -8.33 -15.88
N PRO A 235 -9.84 -7.42 -16.87
CA PRO A 235 -8.64 -7.30 -17.67
C PRO A 235 -7.52 -6.65 -16.84
N LEU A 236 -6.32 -7.23 -16.87
CA LEU A 236 -5.22 -6.88 -15.98
C LEU A 236 -4.21 -5.97 -16.67
N GLN A 237 -3.84 -4.87 -16.02
CA GLN A 237 -2.79 -3.95 -16.44
C GLN A 237 -2.28 -3.19 -15.21
N LEU A 238 -0.96 -3.17 -15.01
CA LEU A 238 -0.36 -2.35 -13.96
C LEU A 238 -0.17 -0.92 -14.44
N HIS A 239 -0.80 0.03 -13.76
CA HIS A 239 -0.71 1.45 -14.07
C HIS A 239 0.45 2.13 -13.33
N THR A 240 1.00 3.18 -13.93
CA THR A 240 1.87 4.16 -13.24
C THR A 240 1.05 5.01 -12.27
N ILE A 241 1.71 5.79 -11.41
CA ILE A 241 1.00 6.73 -10.52
C ILE A 241 0.20 7.75 -11.34
N ALA A 242 0.81 8.32 -12.39
CA ALA A 242 0.15 9.31 -13.24
C ALA A 242 -1.08 8.74 -13.97
N GLU A 243 -0.96 7.53 -14.53
CA GLU A 243 -2.11 6.85 -15.15
C GLU A 243 -3.23 6.56 -14.14
N ALA A 244 -2.89 6.17 -12.90
CA ALA A 244 -3.87 5.91 -11.87
C ALA A 244 -4.57 7.21 -11.39
N GLN A 245 -3.82 8.31 -11.27
CA GLN A 245 -4.38 9.64 -10.97
C GLN A 245 -5.37 10.08 -12.04
N GLU A 246 -5.00 9.93 -13.31
CA GLU A 246 -5.86 10.26 -14.43
C GLU A 246 -7.14 9.42 -14.45
N ARG A 247 -7.01 8.11 -14.25
CA ARG A 247 -8.18 7.21 -14.12
C ARG A 247 -9.09 7.60 -12.96
N TYR A 248 -8.51 8.00 -11.82
CA TYR A 248 -9.30 8.43 -10.67
C TYR A 248 -9.99 9.78 -10.92
N ARG A 249 -9.33 10.70 -11.64
CA ARG A 249 -9.92 11.96 -12.10
C ARG A 249 -11.11 11.72 -13.03
N GLU A 250 -10.99 10.84 -14.01
CA GLU A 250 -12.10 10.48 -14.92
C GLU A 250 -13.32 9.94 -14.15
N ILE A 251 -13.10 9.10 -13.13
CA ILE A 251 -14.18 8.60 -12.26
C ILE A 251 -14.82 9.76 -11.49
N ALA A 252 -14.00 10.64 -10.92
CA ALA A 252 -14.46 11.82 -10.18
C ALA A 252 -15.33 12.73 -11.05
N GLU A 253 -14.90 12.98 -12.28
CA GLU A 253 -15.66 13.77 -13.27
C GLU A 253 -16.98 13.11 -13.64
N SER A 254 -16.97 11.80 -13.90
CA SER A 254 -18.18 11.06 -14.23
C SER A 254 -19.18 11.05 -13.06
N ASP A 255 -18.72 10.83 -11.82
CA ASP A 255 -19.58 10.86 -10.62
C ASP A 255 -20.11 12.28 -10.35
N TRP A 256 -19.27 13.30 -10.53
CA TRP A 256 -19.68 14.71 -10.41
C TRP A 256 -20.77 15.04 -11.43
N LEU A 257 -20.58 14.67 -12.70
CA LEU A 257 -21.57 14.88 -13.76
C LEU A 257 -22.87 14.13 -13.45
N ALA A 258 -22.80 12.87 -13.01
CA ALA A 258 -23.99 12.08 -12.67
C ALA A 258 -24.80 12.71 -11.53
N ARG A 259 -24.13 13.26 -10.51
CA ARG A 259 -24.79 13.93 -9.37
C ARG A 259 -25.37 15.29 -9.72
N ASN A 260 -24.67 16.07 -10.55
CA ASN A 260 -25.12 17.41 -10.94
C ASN A 260 -26.12 17.40 -12.10
N ARG A 261 -26.30 16.29 -12.85
CA ARG A 261 -27.44 16.15 -13.78
C ARG A 261 -28.80 16.27 -13.09
N TYR A 262 -28.88 15.98 -11.79
CA TYR A 262 -30.13 16.12 -11.02
C TYR A 262 -30.30 17.51 -10.37
N SER A 263 -29.33 18.43 -10.53
CA SER A 263 -29.47 19.81 -10.07
C SER A 263 -30.15 20.73 -11.10
N GLU A 264 -30.73 20.18 -12.17
CA GLU A 264 -31.47 20.93 -13.21
C GLU A 264 -32.67 21.76 -12.68
N GLY A 265 -32.99 21.68 -11.38
CA GLY A 265 -33.98 22.52 -10.71
C GLY A 265 -33.43 23.60 -9.77
N SER A 266 -32.11 23.70 -9.56
CA SER A 266 -31.52 24.75 -8.72
C SER A 266 -31.10 25.96 -9.55
N GLY A 267 -31.68 27.10 -9.22
CA GLY A 267 -31.34 28.37 -9.81
C GLY A 267 -32.07 29.49 -9.09
N ARG A 268 -31.74 30.71 -9.44
CA ARG A 268 -32.40 31.90 -8.91
C ARG A 268 -33.35 32.47 -9.95
N LEU A 269 -34.57 32.78 -9.52
CA LEU A 269 -35.47 33.59 -10.32
C LEU A 269 -34.96 35.04 -10.26
N THR A 270 -34.62 35.61 -11.41
CA THR A 270 -34.25 37.02 -11.56
C THR A 270 -35.36 37.77 -12.30
N GLU A 271 -35.34 39.10 -12.30
CA GLU A 271 -36.31 39.91 -13.05
C GLU A 271 -36.32 39.60 -14.57
N THR A 272 -35.22 39.05 -15.09
CA THR A 272 -35.04 38.66 -16.49
C THR A 272 -35.32 37.17 -16.77
N GLY A 273 -35.74 36.40 -15.76
CA GLY A 273 -36.05 34.97 -15.89
C GLY A 273 -35.24 34.07 -14.96
N PHE A 274 -35.40 32.76 -15.13
CA PHE A 274 -34.68 31.75 -14.36
C PHE A 274 -33.21 31.69 -14.79
N VAL A 275 -32.29 31.92 -13.85
CA VAL A 275 -30.85 31.73 -14.05
C VAL A 275 -30.46 30.44 -13.33
N PRO A 276 -30.12 29.36 -14.07
CA PRO A 276 -29.67 28.13 -13.45
C PRO A 276 -28.34 28.33 -12.72
N ASP A 277 -28.20 27.70 -11.56
CA ASP A 277 -26.93 27.68 -10.85
C ASP A 277 -25.99 26.69 -11.55
N VAL A 278 -25.17 27.18 -12.48
CA VAL A 278 -24.17 26.37 -13.17
C VAL A 278 -22.96 26.21 -12.25
N ARG A 279 -22.87 25.07 -11.57
CA ARG A 279 -21.64 24.67 -10.88
C ARG A 279 -20.62 24.23 -11.92
N THR A 280 -19.37 24.66 -11.76
CA THR A 280 -18.27 24.22 -12.63
C THR A 280 -17.67 22.94 -12.05
N ASN A 281 -17.33 21.98 -12.90
CA ASN A 281 -16.68 20.75 -12.46
C ASN A 281 -15.25 21.07 -11.98
N PRO A 282 -14.94 20.89 -10.68
CA PRO A 282 -13.63 21.22 -10.14
C PRO A 282 -12.52 20.28 -10.64
N HIS A 283 -12.87 19.10 -11.15
CA HIS A 283 -11.89 18.10 -11.62
C HIS A 283 -11.46 18.32 -13.08
N GLN A 284 -12.30 19.01 -13.85
CA GLN A 284 -11.98 19.40 -15.22
C GLN A 284 -10.90 20.49 -15.26
N GLN A 285 -10.90 21.37 -14.24
CA GLN A 285 -9.90 22.44 -14.11
C GLN A 285 -8.52 21.93 -13.70
N LEU A 286 -8.41 20.75 -13.10
CA LEU A 286 -7.12 20.14 -12.76
C LEU A 286 -6.38 19.68 -14.02
N ALA A 287 -7.10 19.16 -15.02
CA ALA A 287 -6.52 18.77 -16.31
C ALA A 287 -5.98 19.98 -17.09
N ASP A 288 -6.64 21.15 -16.98
CA ASP A 288 -6.22 22.38 -17.67
C ASP A 288 -5.07 23.12 -16.96
N ALA A 289 -4.78 22.80 -15.69
CA ALA A 289 -3.74 23.44 -14.89
C ALA A 289 -2.38 22.72 -14.96
N GLU A 290 -2.33 21.49 -15.46
CA GLU A 290 -1.13 20.65 -15.60
C GLU A 290 -0.53 20.65 -17.02
N VAL A 291 -1.06 21.48 -17.93
CA VAL A 291 -0.53 21.76 -19.30
C VAL A 291 0.21 23.09 -19.34
#